data_AF-A0A2G6IM41-F1
#
_entry.id   AF-A0A2G6IM41-F1
#
_cell.length_a   1.000
_cell.length_b   1.000
_cell.length_c   1.000
_cell.angle_alpha   90.00
_cell.angle_beta   90.00
_cell.angle_gamma   90.00
#
_symmetry.space_group_name_H-M   'P 1'
#
loop_
_entity.id
_entity.type
_entity.pdbx_description
1 polymer ?
#
loop_
_entity_poly.entity_id
_entity_poly.type
_entity_poly.pdbx_seq_one_letter_code
_entity_poly.pdbx_strand_id
1 'polypeptide(L)'
;MEPAQQIARLTQSYQAISPPVAGHGILVGPSHVARWKHQHTQGAVAAPFEQTDFIGVGGYPVWHRDLFDQVVRAARPDSRIVFVLPDFRFGNSVLRSTGAAPGTLCTGHARIDRDLITPVGDAIMYRAHAEALLLWRAAFGTRLHVIDWTGILTAGLHMASDRYLEDGRYANPAYAQWAAIDSARLGVAAPDAEHIVAHLDWVNGLYVDRSLHPSAIGYQVLQRCAQGLEAGLIESREAVVPAFGHWFNRLEAAIGAQLRGRGVNLAGDSLALEFLRRSFTPTQLRSLGRAGLTLESKAPTHAVSILVSDTLEPAKADLNGHDLLVPWRLFARRHIAQRHKNNAALAPSPETLAALPQTARDWMARAEACAPAEQVLDGGDDGMPTLVGLMMLILSVIESTAP
;
A
#
# COMPACT_ATOMS: atom_id res chain seq x y z
N MET A 1 -18.28 -21.50 -10.43
CA MET A 1 -17.01 -21.55 -9.67
C MET A 1 -17.27 -20.75 -8.41
N GLU A 2 -17.01 -21.35 -7.25
CA GLU A 2 -17.21 -20.69 -5.96
C GLU A 2 -16.36 -19.39 -5.89
N PRO A 3 -16.87 -18.29 -5.32
CA PRO A 3 -16.14 -17.02 -5.20
C PRO A 3 -14.73 -17.18 -4.62
N ALA A 4 -14.57 -18.03 -3.60
CA ALA A 4 -13.27 -18.32 -2.98
C ALA A 4 -12.25 -18.89 -3.99
N GLN A 5 -12.67 -19.81 -4.87
CA GLN A 5 -11.80 -20.38 -5.92
C GLN A 5 -11.42 -19.31 -6.95
N GLN A 6 -12.34 -18.40 -7.25
CA GLN A 6 -12.10 -17.31 -8.19
C GLN A 6 -11.10 -16.29 -7.63
N ILE A 7 -11.26 -15.91 -6.36
CA ILE A 7 -10.31 -15.07 -5.64
C ILE A 7 -8.93 -15.71 -5.64
N ALA A 8 -8.83 -16.99 -5.25
CA ALA A 8 -7.55 -17.72 -5.23
C ALA A 8 -6.85 -17.71 -6.60
N ARG A 9 -7.59 -17.96 -7.69
CA ARG A 9 -7.05 -17.91 -9.06
C ARG A 9 -6.58 -16.51 -9.45
N LEU A 10 -7.38 -15.48 -9.15
CA LEU A 10 -7.01 -14.10 -9.45
C LEU A 10 -5.77 -13.67 -8.65
N THR A 11 -5.69 -14.01 -7.36
CA THR A 11 -4.52 -13.78 -6.50
C THR A 11 -3.27 -14.46 -7.04
N GLN A 12 -3.35 -15.76 -7.36
CA GLN A 12 -2.22 -16.50 -7.93
C GLN A 12 -1.73 -15.86 -9.23
N SER A 13 -2.67 -15.46 -10.09
CA SER A 13 -2.35 -14.86 -11.38
C SER A 13 -1.74 -13.45 -11.25
N TYR A 14 -2.05 -12.75 -10.15
CA TYR A 14 -1.43 -11.49 -9.78
C TYR A 14 -0.01 -11.69 -9.23
N GLN A 15 0.18 -12.67 -8.35
CA GLN A 15 1.51 -13.02 -7.83
C GLN A 15 2.48 -13.44 -8.94
N ALA A 16 1.97 -14.02 -10.02
CA ALA A 16 2.75 -14.40 -11.19
C ALA A 16 3.25 -13.21 -12.05
N ILE A 17 2.80 -11.97 -11.80
CA ILE A 17 3.24 -10.77 -12.56
C ILE A 17 4.75 -10.55 -12.41
N SER A 18 5.26 -10.74 -11.20
CA SER A 18 6.68 -10.63 -10.88
C SER A 18 7.03 -11.87 -10.06
N PRO A 19 7.51 -12.96 -10.66
CA PRO A 19 7.97 -14.10 -9.87
C PRO A 19 9.19 -13.70 -9.03
N PRO A 20 9.42 -14.32 -7.86
CA PRO A 20 10.65 -14.12 -7.10
C PRO A 20 11.88 -14.49 -7.94
N VAL A 21 12.98 -13.77 -7.77
CA VAL A 21 14.27 -14.13 -8.39
C VAL A 21 15.05 -15.06 -7.47
N ALA A 22 15.90 -15.90 -8.08
CA ALA A 22 16.69 -16.88 -7.34
C ALA A 22 17.65 -16.25 -6.33
N GLY A 23 17.81 -16.93 -5.19
CA GLY A 23 18.77 -16.57 -4.15
C GLY A 23 18.16 -15.91 -2.91
N HIS A 24 19.05 -15.37 -2.07
CA HIS A 24 18.71 -14.76 -0.80
C HIS A 24 18.75 -13.24 -0.87
N GLY A 25 17.72 -12.60 -0.33
CA GLY A 25 17.70 -11.15 -0.16
C GLY A 25 17.05 -10.70 1.13
N ILE A 26 17.41 -9.50 1.54
CA ILE A 26 16.91 -8.84 2.74
C ILE A 26 16.19 -7.57 2.31
N LEU A 27 14.90 -7.50 2.60
CA LEU A 27 14.13 -6.27 2.47
C LEU A 27 14.18 -5.51 3.79
N VAL A 28 14.61 -4.25 3.71
CA VAL A 28 14.80 -3.35 4.85
C VAL A 28 13.93 -2.11 4.65
N GLY A 29 13.23 -1.68 5.68
CA GLY A 29 12.42 -0.48 5.59
C GLY A 29 11.47 -0.25 6.77
N PRO A 30 10.68 0.83 6.73
CA PRO A 30 9.75 1.17 7.80
C PRO A 30 8.46 0.31 7.70
N SER A 31 7.30 0.96 7.81
CA SER A 31 6.00 0.31 7.67
C SER A 31 5.75 -0.31 6.30
N HIS A 32 6.39 0.17 5.23
CA HIS A 32 6.27 -0.41 3.88
C HIS A 32 6.72 -1.88 3.84
N VAL A 33 7.89 -2.19 4.43
CA VAL A 33 8.41 -3.56 4.50
C VAL A 33 7.67 -4.41 5.51
N ALA A 34 7.24 -3.83 6.63
CA ALA A 34 6.41 -4.54 7.61
C ALA A 34 5.05 -4.97 7.01
N ARG A 35 4.40 -4.09 6.25
CA ARG A 35 3.16 -4.40 5.52
C ARG A 35 3.40 -5.38 4.37
N TRP A 36 4.52 -5.27 3.65
CA TRP A 36 4.87 -6.27 2.64
C TRP A 36 5.05 -7.66 3.25
N LYS A 37 5.78 -7.76 4.38
CA LYS A 37 5.93 -9.03 5.12
C LYS A 37 4.58 -9.63 5.48
N HIS A 38 3.68 -8.80 6.00
CA HIS A 38 2.32 -9.22 6.32
C HIS A 38 1.64 -9.78 5.07
N GLN A 39 1.52 -8.99 4.00
CA GLN A 39 0.83 -9.42 2.78
C GLN A 39 1.47 -10.65 2.12
N HIS A 40 2.79 -10.79 2.21
CA HIS A 40 3.50 -11.97 1.72
C HIS A 40 3.18 -13.22 2.55
N THR A 41 3.25 -13.11 3.88
CA THR A 41 2.91 -14.21 4.81
C THR A 41 1.48 -14.70 4.58
N GLN A 42 0.59 -13.79 4.19
CA GLN A 42 -0.81 -14.08 3.90
C GLN A 42 -1.06 -14.52 2.45
N GLY A 43 -0.04 -14.63 1.62
CA GLY A 43 -0.19 -15.04 0.23
C GLY A 43 -0.95 -14.03 -0.64
N ALA A 44 -1.02 -12.75 -0.24
CA ALA A 44 -1.61 -11.69 -1.06
C ALA A 44 -0.61 -11.10 -2.06
N VAL A 45 0.68 -11.11 -1.72
CA VAL A 45 1.77 -10.53 -2.54
C VAL A 45 2.97 -11.48 -2.56
N ALA A 46 3.72 -11.51 -3.67
CA ALA A 46 4.96 -12.30 -3.75
C ALA A 46 6.13 -11.61 -3.03
N ALA A 47 7.11 -12.39 -2.61
CA ALA A 47 8.39 -11.85 -2.16
C ALA A 47 9.31 -11.59 -3.37
N PRO A 48 10.22 -10.62 -3.32
CA PRO A 48 11.12 -10.34 -4.44
C PRO A 48 12.14 -11.45 -4.70
N PHE A 49 12.54 -12.21 -3.67
CA PHE A 49 13.54 -13.28 -3.75
C PHE A 49 12.95 -14.61 -3.26
N GLU A 50 13.46 -15.73 -3.77
CA GLU A 50 13.08 -17.09 -3.31
C GLU A 50 13.22 -17.24 -1.79
N GLN A 51 14.29 -16.68 -1.21
CA GLN A 51 14.47 -16.54 0.23
C GLN A 51 14.53 -15.04 0.58
N THR A 52 13.44 -14.49 1.13
CA THR A 52 13.40 -13.09 1.53
C THR A 52 13.29 -12.94 3.05
N ASP A 53 14.27 -12.28 3.66
CA ASP A 53 14.17 -11.81 5.03
C ASP A 53 13.57 -10.40 5.06
N PHE A 54 12.38 -10.28 5.65
CA PHE A 54 11.72 -8.99 5.84
C PHE A 54 12.10 -8.42 7.22
N ILE A 55 12.91 -7.37 7.21
CA ILE A 55 13.36 -6.65 8.40
C ILE A 55 12.81 -5.22 8.33
N GLY A 56 11.65 -5.02 8.94
CA GLY A 56 11.02 -3.70 8.97
C GLY A 56 10.13 -3.49 10.18
N VAL A 57 10.13 -2.24 10.67
CA VAL A 57 9.33 -1.80 11.81
C VAL A 57 8.72 -0.44 11.49
N GLY A 58 7.42 -0.30 11.77
CA GLY A 58 6.66 0.91 11.50
C GLY A 58 7.29 2.16 12.15
N GLY A 59 7.65 3.13 11.31
CA GLY A 59 8.16 4.43 11.72
C GLY A 59 9.62 4.49 12.14
N TYR A 60 10.41 3.44 11.90
CA TYR A 60 11.85 3.50 12.14
C TYR A 60 12.56 4.36 11.09
N PRO A 61 13.48 5.26 11.51
CA PRO A 61 14.36 5.96 10.59
C PRO A 61 15.46 5.05 10.03
N VAL A 62 16.11 5.51 8.96
CA VAL A 62 17.31 4.84 8.38
C VAL A 62 18.44 4.68 9.39
N TRP A 63 18.56 5.62 10.32
CA TRP A 63 19.58 5.61 11.38
C TRP A 63 19.17 4.80 12.62
N HIS A 64 18.08 4.03 12.60
CA HIS A 64 17.70 3.23 13.75
C HIS A 64 18.69 2.07 13.98
N ARG A 65 19.37 2.07 15.14
CA ARG A 65 20.41 1.07 15.49
C ARG A 65 19.90 -0.36 15.37
N ASP A 66 18.75 -0.67 15.98
CA ASP A 66 18.23 -2.03 15.98
C ASP A 66 17.91 -2.56 14.58
N LEU A 67 17.56 -1.65 13.65
CA LEU A 67 17.30 -2.03 12.26
C LEU A 67 18.60 -2.43 11.57
N PHE A 68 19.64 -1.60 11.72
CA PHE A 68 20.97 -1.87 11.19
C PHE A 68 21.54 -3.17 11.74
N ASP A 69 21.51 -3.36 13.06
CA ASP A 69 22.07 -4.54 13.71
C ASP A 69 21.33 -5.83 13.33
N GLN A 70 20.01 -5.77 13.12
CA GLN A 70 19.24 -6.90 12.60
C GLN A 70 19.69 -7.30 11.19
N VAL A 71 19.93 -6.34 10.30
CA VAL A 71 20.39 -6.61 8.94
C VAL A 71 21.82 -7.17 8.95
N VAL A 72 22.72 -6.60 9.77
CA VAL A 72 24.09 -7.13 9.93
C VAL A 72 24.06 -8.59 10.37
N ARG A 73 23.19 -8.96 11.32
CA ARG A 73 23.07 -10.35 11.79
C ARG A 73 22.47 -11.29 10.75
N ALA A 74 21.53 -10.82 9.93
CA ALA A 74 20.86 -11.64 8.92
C ALA A 74 21.66 -11.77 7.60
N ALA A 75 22.54 -10.80 7.32
CA ALA A 75 23.29 -10.74 6.07
C ALA A 75 24.28 -11.90 5.92
N ARG A 76 24.19 -12.59 4.78
CA ARG A 76 25.14 -13.58 4.27
C ARG A 76 26.00 -12.94 3.17
N PRO A 77 27.16 -13.52 2.80
CA PRO A 77 28.02 -12.96 1.76
C PRO A 77 27.31 -12.69 0.43
N ASP A 78 26.37 -13.55 0.05
CA ASP A 78 25.59 -13.51 -1.19
C ASP A 78 24.25 -12.77 -1.07
N SER A 79 23.87 -12.30 0.14
CA SER A 79 22.61 -11.58 0.33
C SER A 79 22.56 -10.29 -0.47
N ARG A 80 21.48 -10.09 -1.23
CA ARG A 80 21.09 -8.78 -1.75
C ARG A 80 20.36 -7.99 -0.67
N ILE A 81 20.72 -6.73 -0.45
CA ILE A 81 20.11 -5.91 0.60
C ILE A 81 19.36 -4.77 -0.06
N VAL A 82 18.05 -4.81 0.01
CA VAL A 82 17.18 -3.80 -0.60
C VAL A 82 16.59 -2.94 0.50
N PHE A 83 16.93 -1.65 0.51
CA PHE A 83 16.41 -0.69 1.46
C PHE A 83 15.36 0.20 0.80
N VAL A 84 14.09 0.00 1.17
CA VAL A 84 12.99 0.93 0.85
C VAL A 84 13.03 2.11 1.81
N LEU A 85 13.36 3.29 1.30
CA LEU A 85 13.63 4.46 2.14
C LEU A 85 12.36 4.98 2.83
N PRO A 86 12.42 5.22 4.15
CA PRO A 86 11.40 5.95 4.87
C PRO A 86 11.48 7.46 4.57
N ASP A 87 10.43 8.20 4.95
CA ASP A 87 10.51 9.67 5.06
C ASP A 87 11.72 10.05 5.93
N PHE A 88 12.56 10.99 5.48
CA PHE A 88 13.77 11.37 6.20
C PHE A 88 13.49 11.99 7.58
N ARG A 89 12.26 12.46 7.83
CA ARG A 89 11.82 13.03 9.10
C ARG A 89 11.46 11.98 10.16
N PHE A 90 11.42 10.69 9.81
CA PHE A 90 11.19 9.66 10.83
C PHE A 90 12.23 9.77 11.95
N GLY A 91 11.78 9.60 13.20
CA GLY A 91 12.59 9.74 14.39
C GLY A 91 12.96 11.17 14.78
N ASN A 92 12.33 12.21 14.20
CA ASN A 92 12.67 13.63 14.49
C ASN A 92 12.55 14.04 15.98
N SER A 93 11.92 13.24 16.83
CA SER A 93 12.00 13.39 18.30
C SER A 93 13.43 13.47 18.84
N VAL A 94 14.43 12.93 18.11
CA VAL A 94 15.85 13.03 18.44
C VAL A 94 16.33 14.48 18.57
N LEU A 95 15.69 15.43 17.87
CA LEU A 95 16.01 16.85 17.93
C LEU A 95 15.78 17.45 19.34
N ARG A 96 14.98 16.79 20.19
CA ARG A 96 14.75 17.21 21.58
C ARG A 96 15.72 16.56 22.57
N SER A 97 16.52 15.58 22.15
CA SER A 97 17.37 14.80 23.04
C SER A 97 18.74 15.43 23.21
N THR A 98 19.11 15.73 24.45
CA THR A 98 20.37 16.43 24.81
C THR A 98 21.63 15.56 24.72
N GLY A 99 21.55 14.34 24.18
CA GLY A 99 22.68 13.39 24.12
C GLY A 99 22.73 12.50 22.88
N ALA A 100 21.80 12.66 21.93
CA ALA A 100 21.81 11.92 20.68
C ALA A 100 22.10 12.91 19.54
N ALA A 101 23.25 12.74 18.88
CA ALA A 101 23.57 13.53 17.69
C ALA A 101 22.83 12.93 16.49
N PRO A 102 22.00 13.71 15.78
CA PRO A 102 21.46 13.31 14.48
C PRO A 102 22.60 12.85 13.55
N GLY A 103 22.45 11.70 12.89
CA GLY A 103 23.47 11.12 12.00
C GLY A 103 24.27 9.98 12.63
N THR A 104 24.17 9.78 13.95
CA THR A 104 24.65 8.56 14.60
C THR A 104 23.53 7.53 14.68
N LEU A 105 23.88 6.25 14.52
CA LEU A 105 22.93 5.17 14.74
C LEU A 105 22.50 5.16 16.21
N CYS A 106 21.21 5.27 16.48
CA CYS A 106 20.67 5.25 17.84
C CYS A 106 19.30 4.57 17.91
N THR A 107 18.87 4.25 19.13
CA THR A 107 17.59 3.58 19.42
C THR A 107 16.61 4.57 20.06
N GLY A 108 15.33 4.19 20.12
CA GLY A 108 14.34 4.90 20.95
C GLY A 108 13.64 6.07 20.27
N HIS A 109 13.98 6.35 19.01
CA HIS A 109 13.34 7.39 18.21
C HIS A 109 12.67 6.77 16.99
N ALA A 110 11.37 7.00 16.86
CA ALA A 110 10.55 6.52 15.75
C ALA A 110 9.42 7.51 15.48
N ARG A 111 8.70 7.32 14.37
CA ARG A 111 7.56 8.15 13.93
C ARG A 111 7.96 9.60 13.66
N ILE A 112 7.04 10.39 13.14
CA ILE A 112 7.23 11.82 12.89
C ILE A 112 6.43 12.58 13.95
N ASP A 113 7.12 13.35 14.78
CA ASP A 113 6.52 14.36 15.63
C ASP A 113 6.22 15.60 14.77
N ARG A 114 4.94 15.94 14.62
CA ARG A 114 4.50 17.02 13.73
C ARG A 114 4.98 18.39 14.20
N ASP A 115 5.17 18.58 15.49
CA ASP A 115 5.60 19.85 16.08
C ASP A 115 7.07 20.15 15.77
N LEU A 116 7.81 19.16 15.26
CA LEU A 116 9.23 19.27 14.90
C LEU A 116 9.47 19.38 13.39
N ILE A 117 8.40 19.42 12.58
CA ILE A 117 8.49 19.66 11.14
C ILE A 117 8.71 21.16 10.92
N THR A 118 9.98 21.55 10.85
CA THR A 118 10.42 22.94 10.62
C THR A 118 11.55 22.92 9.58
N PRO A 119 11.80 24.02 8.83
CA PRO A 119 12.89 24.03 7.86
C PRO A 119 14.26 23.65 8.45
N VAL A 120 14.56 24.12 9.66
CA VAL A 120 15.81 23.79 10.38
C VAL A 120 15.82 22.32 10.80
N GLY A 121 14.72 21.83 11.38
CA GLY A 121 14.59 20.43 11.77
C GLY A 121 14.72 19.49 10.58
N ASP A 122 14.04 19.78 9.47
CA ASP A 122 14.09 19.00 8.24
C ASP A 122 15.51 18.97 7.65
N ALA A 123 16.24 20.08 7.66
CA ALA A 123 17.63 20.12 7.21
C ALA A 123 18.55 19.23 8.06
N ILE A 124 18.39 19.25 9.39
CA ILE A 124 19.15 18.39 10.31
C ILE A 124 18.78 16.91 10.09
N MET A 125 17.49 16.61 9.98
CA MET A 125 17.00 15.25 9.78
C MET A 125 17.41 14.67 8.43
N TYR A 126 17.38 15.46 7.36
CA TYR A 126 17.86 15.06 6.05
C TYR A 126 19.36 14.74 6.09
N ARG A 127 20.16 15.61 6.71
CA ARG A 127 21.60 15.35 6.87
C ARG A 127 21.85 14.03 7.63
N ALA A 128 21.14 13.82 8.74
CA ALA A 128 21.22 12.58 9.50
C ALA A 128 20.83 11.35 8.66
N HIS A 129 19.81 11.48 7.81
CA HIS A 129 19.38 10.44 6.88
C HIS A 129 20.48 10.09 5.86
N ALA A 130 21.07 11.10 5.20
CA ALA A 130 22.13 10.91 4.23
C ALA A 130 23.41 10.31 4.86
N GLU A 131 23.83 10.82 6.03
CA GLU A 131 24.98 10.28 6.77
C GLU A 131 24.76 8.81 7.16
N ALA A 132 23.55 8.45 7.59
CA ALA A 132 23.21 7.07 7.89
C ALA A 132 23.29 6.17 6.65
N LEU A 133 22.78 6.61 5.50
CA LEU A 133 22.88 5.84 4.25
C LEU A 133 24.34 5.57 3.85
N LEU A 134 25.27 6.47 4.14
CA LEU A 134 26.70 6.22 3.92
C LEU A 134 27.24 5.12 4.86
N LEU A 135 26.74 5.04 6.11
CA LEU A 135 27.06 3.91 7.00
C LEU A 135 26.53 2.59 6.44
N TRP A 136 25.29 2.58 5.91
CA TRP A 136 24.73 1.42 5.23
C TRP A 136 25.58 1.02 4.00
N ARG A 137 25.96 1.98 3.15
CA ARG A 137 26.81 1.71 1.98
C ARG A 137 28.19 1.21 2.38
N ALA A 138 28.80 1.74 3.45
CA ALA A 138 30.08 1.26 3.96
C ALA A 138 30.00 -0.18 4.48
N ALA A 139 28.91 -0.55 5.15
CA ALA A 139 28.73 -1.89 5.71
C ALA A 139 28.41 -2.96 4.66
N PHE A 140 27.65 -2.60 3.62
CA PHE A 140 27.08 -3.56 2.68
C PHE A 140 27.66 -3.48 1.27
N GLY A 141 28.44 -2.44 0.96
CA GLY A 141 29.08 -2.25 -0.33
C GLY A 141 28.06 -2.24 -1.47
N THR A 142 28.39 -2.85 -2.60
CA THR A 142 27.52 -2.95 -3.79
C THR A 142 26.28 -3.84 -3.58
N ARG A 143 26.20 -4.61 -2.49
CA ARG A 143 25.02 -5.43 -2.18
C ARG A 143 23.81 -4.61 -1.73
N LEU A 144 24.04 -3.36 -1.32
CA LEU A 144 22.98 -2.42 -0.96
C LEU A 144 22.34 -1.83 -2.22
N HIS A 145 21.07 -2.10 -2.42
CA HIS A 145 20.19 -1.43 -3.36
C HIS A 145 19.23 -0.55 -2.58
N VAL A 146 19.05 0.69 -3.02
CA VAL A 146 18.21 1.67 -2.32
C VAL A 146 17.06 2.06 -3.23
N ILE A 147 15.84 2.01 -2.69
CA ILE A 147 14.62 2.40 -3.40
C ILE A 147 14.04 3.60 -2.65
N ASP A 148 14.12 4.78 -3.26
CA ASP A 148 13.53 6.01 -2.72
C ASP A 148 12.02 6.10 -2.98
N TRP A 149 11.28 5.11 -2.49
CA TRP A 149 9.83 5.03 -2.66
C TRP A 149 9.13 6.27 -2.09
N THR A 150 9.48 6.65 -0.87
CA THR A 150 8.81 7.75 -0.17
C THR A 150 9.14 9.10 -0.80
N GLY A 151 10.40 9.37 -1.13
CA GLY A 151 10.82 10.63 -1.75
C GLY A 151 10.19 10.85 -3.13
N ILE A 152 10.20 9.81 -3.99
CA ILE A 152 9.59 9.87 -5.33
C ILE A 152 8.10 10.17 -5.27
N LEU A 153 7.34 9.40 -4.48
CA LEU A 153 5.90 9.58 -4.40
C LEU A 153 5.53 10.91 -3.73
N THR A 154 6.35 11.37 -2.78
CA THR A 154 6.20 12.69 -2.16
C THR A 154 6.45 13.81 -3.16
N ALA A 155 7.46 13.69 -4.03
CA ALA A 155 7.70 14.63 -5.12
C ALA A 155 6.49 14.67 -6.07
N GLY A 156 5.98 13.52 -6.49
CA GLY A 156 4.77 13.43 -7.32
C GLY A 156 3.57 14.13 -6.69
N LEU A 157 3.31 13.88 -5.39
CA LEU A 157 2.25 14.56 -4.65
C LEU A 157 2.44 16.06 -4.54
N HIS A 158 3.67 16.53 -4.34
CA HIS A 158 3.95 17.97 -4.30
C HIS A 158 3.66 18.61 -5.65
N MET A 159 4.15 18.04 -6.73
CA MET A 159 3.95 18.55 -8.09
C MET A 159 2.47 18.54 -8.49
N ALA A 160 1.72 17.48 -8.16
CA ALA A 160 0.28 17.42 -8.39
C ALA A 160 -0.55 18.45 -7.60
N SER A 161 0.08 19.13 -6.64
CA SER A 161 -0.55 20.15 -5.78
C SER A 161 0.11 21.52 -5.88
N ASP A 162 0.91 21.74 -6.94
CA ASP A 162 1.67 22.96 -7.20
C ASP A 162 2.56 23.41 -6.03
N ARG A 163 3.09 22.45 -5.25
CA ARG A 163 3.98 22.69 -4.11
C ARG A 163 5.44 22.53 -4.50
N TYR A 164 6.28 23.45 -4.02
CA TYR A 164 7.73 23.47 -4.28
C TYR A 164 8.08 23.51 -5.77
N LEU A 165 7.32 24.28 -6.57
CA LEU A 165 7.64 24.53 -7.97
C LEU A 165 8.32 25.88 -8.11
N GLU A 166 9.48 25.91 -8.76
CA GLU A 166 10.20 27.12 -9.18
C GLU A 166 10.40 27.04 -10.69
N ASP A 167 9.88 28.02 -11.44
CA ASP A 167 9.90 28.04 -12.92
C ASP A 167 9.39 26.74 -13.58
N GLY A 168 8.36 26.12 -12.98
CA GLY A 168 7.77 24.86 -13.45
C GLY A 168 8.58 23.61 -13.12
N ARG A 169 9.67 23.73 -12.36
CA ARG A 169 10.51 22.61 -11.92
C ARG A 169 10.36 22.34 -10.43
N TYR A 170 10.45 21.07 -10.05
CA TYR A 170 10.40 20.68 -8.64
C TYR A 170 11.69 21.07 -7.91
N ALA A 171 11.55 21.94 -6.91
CA ALA A 171 12.65 22.60 -6.21
C ALA A 171 12.60 22.38 -4.69
N ASN A 172 12.11 21.22 -4.23
CA ASN A 172 12.20 20.89 -2.81
C ASN A 172 13.68 20.73 -2.40
N PRO A 173 14.18 21.46 -1.38
CA PRO A 173 15.61 21.46 -1.06
C PRO A 173 16.17 20.09 -0.69
N ALA A 174 15.41 19.29 0.08
CA ALA A 174 15.84 17.94 0.47
C ALA A 174 15.88 17.00 -0.75
N TYR A 175 14.89 17.08 -1.64
CA TYR A 175 14.88 16.30 -2.87
C TYR A 175 16.00 16.73 -3.84
N ALA A 176 16.23 18.02 -4.02
CA ALA A 176 17.29 18.53 -4.87
C ALA A 176 18.67 18.06 -4.40
N GLN A 177 18.92 18.11 -3.10
CA GLN A 177 20.14 17.59 -2.48
C GLN A 177 20.29 16.07 -2.70
N TRP A 178 19.20 15.31 -2.54
CA TRP A 178 19.18 13.87 -2.80
C TRP A 178 19.50 13.54 -4.26
N ALA A 179 18.76 14.16 -5.18
CA ALA A 179 18.85 13.92 -6.60
C ALA A 179 20.20 14.35 -7.19
N ALA A 180 20.77 15.47 -6.73
CA ALA A 180 22.01 16.02 -7.31
C ALA A 180 23.29 15.44 -6.68
N ILE A 181 23.27 15.07 -5.40
CA ILE A 181 24.51 14.80 -4.65
C ILE A 181 24.46 13.43 -3.97
N ASP A 182 23.48 13.19 -3.09
CA ASP A 182 23.57 12.03 -2.19
C ASP A 182 23.27 10.70 -2.88
N SER A 183 22.38 10.70 -3.88
CA SER A 183 22.13 9.52 -4.74
C SER A 183 23.41 9.05 -5.45
N ALA A 184 24.15 9.97 -6.09
CA ALA A 184 25.42 9.69 -6.75
C ALA A 184 26.47 9.16 -5.76
N ARG A 185 26.60 9.78 -4.57
CA ARG A 185 27.51 9.31 -3.50
C ARG A 185 27.16 7.90 -3.03
N LEU A 186 25.89 7.54 -3.07
CA LEU A 186 25.42 6.21 -2.72
C LEU A 186 25.43 5.24 -3.90
N GLY A 187 25.80 5.65 -5.11
CA GLY A 187 25.70 4.79 -6.30
C GLY A 187 24.26 4.38 -6.61
N VAL A 188 23.30 5.27 -6.37
CA VAL A 188 21.86 5.08 -6.62
C VAL A 188 21.48 6.02 -7.76
N ALA A 189 20.73 5.52 -8.74
CA ALA A 189 20.17 6.38 -9.77
C ALA A 189 19.16 7.34 -9.13
N ALA A 190 19.40 8.64 -9.28
CA ALA A 190 18.45 9.65 -8.85
C ALA A 190 17.15 9.52 -9.66
N PRO A 191 15.97 9.54 -9.02
CA PRO A 191 14.73 9.67 -9.74
C PRO A 191 14.64 11.04 -10.42
N ASP A 192 14.34 11.05 -11.71
CA ASP A 192 14.10 12.28 -12.45
C ASP A 192 12.69 12.82 -12.16
N ALA A 193 12.65 13.99 -11.50
CA ALA A 193 11.40 14.67 -11.16
C ALA A 193 10.59 15.05 -12.40
N GLU A 194 11.23 15.44 -13.50
CA GLU A 194 10.53 15.81 -14.74
C GLU A 194 9.81 14.59 -15.34
N HIS A 195 10.44 13.41 -15.29
CA HIS A 195 9.79 12.15 -15.67
C HIS A 195 8.61 11.81 -14.76
N ILE A 196 8.67 12.08 -13.45
CA ILE A 196 7.55 11.84 -12.53
C ILE A 196 6.35 12.75 -12.89
N VAL A 197 6.57 14.00 -13.33
CA VAL A 197 5.50 14.92 -13.77
C VAL A 197 4.71 14.36 -14.94
N ALA A 198 5.38 13.78 -15.93
CA ALA A 198 4.75 13.16 -17.10
C ALA A 198 3.85 11.95 -16.75
N HIS A 199 3.78 11.61 -15.47
CA HIS A 199 3.36 10.33 -14.95
C HIS A 199 2.48 10.43 -13.70
N LEU A 200 2.10 11.65 -13.29
CA LEU A 200 1.30 11.92 -12.07
C LEU A 200 0.00 11.12 -12.01
N ASP A 201 -0.69 10.96 -13.14
CA ASP A 201 -1.96 10.22 -13.22
C ASP A 201 -1.85 8.79 -12.69
N TRP A 202 -0.71 8.12 -12.90
CA TRP A 202 -0.53 6.76 -12.40
C TRP A 202 0.22 6.69 -11.07
N VAL A 203 1.02 7.70 -10.73
CA VAL A 203 1.70 7.78 -9.43
C VAL A 203 0.69 7.65 -8.28
N ASN A 204 -0.48 8.29 -8.43
CA ASN A 204 -1.59 8.23 -7.48
C ASN A 204 -2.14 6.80 -7.26
N GLY A 205 -1.96 5.89 -8.22
CA GLY A 205 -2.40 4.50 -8.11
C GLY A 205 -1.39 3.57 -7.45
N LEU A 206 -0.17 4.03 -7.18
CA LEU A 206 0.89 3.20 -6.56
C LEU A 206 0.80 3.11 -5.03
N TYR A 207 -0.02 3.93 -4.38
CA TYR A 207 -0.16 3.94 -2.94
C TYR A 207 -1.61 4.12 -2.50
N VAL A 208 -1.87 3.81 -1.22
CA VAL A 208 -3.24 3.61 -0.73
C VAL A 208 -3.65 4.65 0.30
N ASP A 209 -2.69 5.32 0.94
CA ASP A 209 -2.93 6.28 2.00
C ASP A 209 -1.90 7.42 1.98
N ARG A 210 -2.05 8.36 2.92
CA ARG A 210 -1.18 9.54 3.05
C ARG A 210 0.24 9.22 3.53
N SER A 211 0.47 8.03 4.07
CA SER A 211 1.81 7.54 4.44
C SER A 211 2.48 6.81 3.29
N LEU A 212 1.87 6.85 2.10
CA LEU A 212 2.39 6.31 0.86
C LEU A 212 2.61 4.80 0.94
N HIS A 213 1.77 4.08 1.71
CA HIS A 213 1.87 2.63 1.71
C HIS A 213 1.54 2.05 0.34
N PRO A 214 2.31 1.08 -0.17
CA PRO A 214 2.12 0.57 -1.53
C PRO A 214 0.73 -0.03 -1.73
N SER A 215 0.13 0.27 -2.89
CA SER A 215 -1.02 -0.44 -3.39
C SER A 215 -0.60 -1.82 -3.90
N ALA A 216 -1.56 -2.59 -4.42
CA ALA A 216 -1.25 -3.84 -5.11
C ALA A 216 -0.22 -3.59 -6.22
N ILE A 217 -0.56 -2.78 -7.22
CA ILE A 217 0.39 -2.44 -8.28
C ILE A 217 1.67 -1.80 -7.72
N GLY A 218 1.58 -1.02 -6.64
CA GLY A 218 2.75 -0.49 -5.94
C GLY A 218 3.73 -1.56 -5.45
N TYR A 219 3.24 -2.64 -4.84
CA TYR A 219 4.10 -3.77 -4.44
C TYR A 219 4.72 -4.49 -5.63
N GLN A 220 4.00 -4.62 -6.75
CA GLN A 220 4.57 -5.22 -7.97
C GLN A 220 5.72 -4.37 -8.53
N VAL A 221 5.55 -3.05 -8.53
CA VAL A 221 6.61 -2.11 -8.92
C VAL A 221 7.80 -2.20 -7.96
N LEU A 222 7.56 -2.15 -6.65
CA LEU A 222 8.61 -2.31 -5.65
C LEU A 222 9.34 -3.64 -5.79
N GLN A 223 8.63 -4.72 -6.12
CA GLN A 223 9.22 -6.02 -6.35
C GLN A 223 10.19 -6.00 -7.53
N ARG A 224 9.81 -5.38 -8.65
CA ARG A 224 10.69 -5.22 -9.81
C ARG A 224 11.92 -4.36 -9.48
N CYS A 225 11.75 -3.24 -8.77
CA CYS A 225 12.86 -2.44 -8.28
C CYS A 225 13.80 -3.29 -7.41
N ALA A 226 13.25 -4.03 -6.43
CA ALA A 226 14.00 -4.86 -5.51
C ALA A 226 14.78 -5.99 -6.20
N GLN A 227 14.28 -6.50 -7.32
CA GLN A 227 14.92 -7.57 -8.08
C GLN A 227 16.18 -7.12 -8.83
N GLY A 228 16.47 -5.82 -8.86
CA GLY A 228 17.69 -5.28 -9.47
C GLY A 228 17.70 -5.44 -10.99
N LEU A 229 16.52 -5.49 -11.62
CA LEU A 229 16.41 -5.06 -13.00
C LEU A 229 16.76 -3.58 -12.94
N GLU A 230 17.86 -3.13 -13.56
CA GLU A 230 18.45 -1.78 -13.46
C GLU A 230 17.48 -0.60 -13.77
N ALA A 231 16.22 -0.93 -14.06
CA ALA A 231 15.03 -0.11 -14.09
C ALA A 231 14.80 0.68 -12.79
N GLY A 232 14.66 2.00 -12.90
CA GLY A 232 14.09 2.84 -11.86
C GLY A 232 12.60 2.54 -11.64
N LEU A 233 11.93 3.40 -10.85
CA LEU A 233 10.51 3.23 -10.54
C LEU A 233 9.64 3.22 -11.81
N ILE A 234 9.99 4.05 -12.80
CA ILE A 234 9.23 4.23 -14.04
C ILE A 234 9.30 2.97 -14.88
N GLU A 235 10.50 2.50 -15.18
CA GLU A 235 10.76 1.33 -16.01
C GLU A 235 10.20 0.06 -15.34
N SER A 236 10.33 -0.04 -14.02
CA SER A 236 9.70 -1.11 -13.23
C SER A 236 8.18 -1.10 -13.37
N ARG A 237 7.56 0.08 -13.41
CA ARG A 237 6.14 0.24 -13.65
C ARG A 237 5.75 -0.10 -15.08
N GLU A 238 6.49 0.35 -16.08
CA GLU A 238 6.25 0.01 -17.49
C GLU A 238 6.29 -1.50 -17.72
N ALA A 239 7.19 -2.22 -17.03
CA ALA A 239 7.24 -3.68 -17.07
C ALA A 239 6.04 -4.36 -16.40
N VAL A 240 5.48 -3.77 -15.33
CA VAL A 240 4.35 -4.34 -14.57
C VAL A 240 3.01 -4.10 -15.27
N VAL A 241 2.85 -2.97 -15.94
CA VAL A 241 1.54 -2.51 -16.44
C VAL A 241 0.87 -3.46 -17.44
N PRO A 242 1.55 -4.02 -18.44
CA PRO A 242 0.93 -5.00 -19.34
C PRO A 242 0.40 -6.22 -18.59
N ALA A 243 1.20 -6.77 -17.67
CA ALA A 243 0.82 -7.93 -16.87
C ALA A 243 -0.32 -7.62 -15.89
N PHE A 244 -0.32 -6.43 -15.29
CA PHE A 244 -1.43 -5.94 -14.49
C PHE A 244 -2.70 -5.74 -15.33
N GLY A 245 -2.58 -5.26 -16.57
CA GLY A 245 -3.68 -5.18 -17.54
C GLY A 245 -4.28 -6.55 -17.86
N HIS A 246 -3.44 -7.57 -18.07
CA HIS A 246 -3.92 -8.95 -18.25
C HIS A 246 -4.64 -9.50 -17.01
N TRP A 247 -4.11 -9.23 -15.82
CA TRP A 247 -4.79 -9.57 -14.57
C TRP A 247 -6.14 -8.85 -14.45
N PHE A 248 -6.19 -7.56 -14.76
CA PHE A 248 -7.41 -6.76 -14.74
C PHE A 248 -8.47 -7.30 -15.71
N ASN A 249 -8.09 -7.66 -16.94
CA ASN A 249 -9.02 -8.23 -17.91
C ASN A 249 -9.65 -9.56 -17.41
N ARG A 250 -8.92 -10.34 -16.61
CA ARG A 250 -9.47 -11.54 -15.96
C ARG A 250 -10.48 -11.18 -14.87
N LEU A 251 -10.22 -10.14 -14.08
CA LEU A 251 -11.16 -9.61 -13.10
C LEU A 251 -12.42 -9.06 -13.78
N GLU A 252 -12.27 -8.32 -14.87
CA GLU A 252 -13.39 -7.80 -15.66
C GLU A 252 -14.26 -8.92 -16.24
N ALA A 253 -13.64 -9.93 -16.87
CA ALA A 253 -14.36 -11.08 -17.40
C ALA A 253 -15.08 -11.87 -16.30
N ALA A 254 -14.44 -12.01 -15.13
CA ALA A 254 -15.01 -12.60 -13.93
C ALA A 254 -16.30 -11.88 -13.49
N ILE A 255 -16.25 -10.54 -13.41
CA ILE A 255 -17.38 -9.70 -13.05
C ILE A 255 -18.52 -9.83 -14.08
N GLY A 256 -18.20 -9.67 -15.37
CA GLY A 256 -19.20 -9.76 -16.44
C GLY A 256 -19.92 -11.10 -16.50
N ALA A 257 -19.18 -12.20 -16.29
CA ALA A 257 -19.75 -13.55 -16.26
C ALA A 257 -20.72 -13.78 -15.09
N GLN A 258 -20.46 -13.16 -13.93
CA GLN A 258 -21.32 -13.28 -12.75
C GLN A 258 -22.54 -12.34 -12.83
N LEU A 259 -22.36 -11.12 -13.36
CA LEU A 259 -23.44 -10.15 -13.48
C LEU A 259 -24.41 -10.46 -14.61
N ARG A 260 -23.96 -11.09 -15.70
CA ARG A 260 -24.79 -11.50 -16.85
C ARG A 260 -25.65 -10.36 -17.41
N GLY A 261 -25.05 -9.17 -17.54
CA GLY A 261 -25.71 -7.96 -18.05
C GLY A 261 -26.50 -7.17 -17.01
N ARG A 262 -26.52 -7.59 -15.74
CA ARG A 262 -27.09 -6.81 -14.63
C ARG A 262 -26.13 -5.70 -14.20
N GLY A 263 -26.68 -4.56 -13.83
CA GLY A 263 -25.92 -3.45 -13.25
C GLY A 263 -25.84 -3.55 -11.72
N VAL A 264 -24.65 -3.33 -11.17
CA VAL A 264 -24.39 -3.14 -9.75
C VAL A 264 -23.60 -1.84 -9.58
N ASN A 265 -24.08 -0.97 -8.69
CA ASN A 265 -23.41 0.27 -8.34
C ASN A 265 -22.91 0.21 -6.89
N LEU A 266 -21.60 0.40 -6.69
CA LEU A 266 -21.04 0.59 -5.35
C LEU A 266 -20.91 2.09 -5.04
N ALA A 267 -21.57 2.51 -3.98
CA ALA A 267 -21.59 3.90 -3.52
C ALA A 267 -21.17 4.00 -2.04
N GLY A 268 -20.92 5.23 -1.59
CA GLY A 268 -20.56 5.53 -0.21
C GLY A 268 -19.13 6.01 -0.01
N ASP A 269 -18.87 6.44 1.22
CA ASP A 269 -17.60 7.00 1.68
C ASP A 269 -16.87 5.96 2.54
N SER A 270 -16.39 4.90 1.88
CA SER A 270 -15.56 3.87 2.52
C SER A 270 -14.13 3.90 1.99
N LEU A 271 -13.17 3.68 2.89
CA LEU A 271 -11.76 3.48 2.57
C LEU A 271 -11.56 2.38 1.52
N ALA A 272 -12.39 1.33 1.52
CA ALA A 272 -12.30 0.28 0.52
C ALA A 272 -12.69 0.77 -0.88
N LEU A 273 -13.71 1.63 -1.00
CA LEU A 273 -14.09 2.23 -2.28
C LEU A 273 -13.08 3.28 -2.74
N GLU A 274 -12.53 4.07 -1.81
CA GLU A 274 -11.44 4.98 -2.13
C GLU A 274 -10.23 4.21 -2.67
N PHE A 275 -9.85 3.12 -2.00
CA PHE A 275 -8.78 2.23 -2.45
C PHE A 275 -9.06 1.68 -3.85
N LEU A 276 -10.28 1.18 -4.08
CA LEU A 276 -10.70 0.62 -5.37
C LEU A 276 -10.58 1.68 -6.49
N ARG A 277 -11.07 2.90 -6.25
CA ARG A 277 -11.00 4.01 -7.22
C ARG A 277 -9.56 4.41 -7.54
N ARG A 278 -8.68 4.39 -6.54
CA ARG A 278 -7.25 4.70 -6.73
C ARG A 278 -6.48 3.58 -7.43
N SER A 279 -6.89 2.33 -7.24
CA SER A 279 -6.20 1.16 -7.80
C SER A 279 -6.40 0.99 -9.31
N PHE A 280 -7.37 1.67 -9.90
CA PHE A 280 -7.73 1.53 -11.31
C PHE A 280 -7.70 2.86 -12.06
N THR A 281 -7.22 2.83 -13.29
CA THR A 281 -7.29 3.99 -14.19
C THR A 281 -8.74 4.32 -14.57
N PRO A 282 -9.04 5.57 -14.99
CA PRO A 282 -10.37 5.93 -15.48
C PRO A 282 -10.87 5.02 -16.62
N THR A 283 -9.97 4.56 -17.49
CA THR A 283 -10.31 3.61 -18.57
C THR A 283 -10.72 2.24 -18.02
N GLN A 284 -10.00 1.72 -17.03
CA GLN A 284 -10.34 0.47 -16.36
C GLN A 284 -11.68 0.58 -15.62
N LEU A 285 -11.91 1.68 -14.89
CA LEU A 285 -13.20 1.91 -14.21
C LEU A 285 -14.37 1.94 -15.19
N ARG A 286 -14.22 2.59 -16.36
CA ARG A 286 -15.23 2.53 -17.44
C ARG A 286 -15.43 1.10 -17.97
N SER A 287 -14.36 0.32 -18.07
CA SER A 287 -14.46 -1.08 -18.50
C SER A 287 -15.23 -1.94 -17.50
N LEU A 288 -14.98 -1.78 -16.19
CA LEU A 288 -15.79 -2.40 -15.14
C LEU A 288 -17.27 -2.00 -15.28
N GLY A 289 -17.55 -0.73 -15.58
CA GLY A 289 -18.93 -0.26 -15.84
C GLY A 289 -19.61 -1.00 -16.99
N ARG A 290 -18.89 -1.26 -18.09
CA ARG A 290 -19.39 -2.09 -19.20
C ARG A 290 -19.58 -3.56 -18.82
N ALA A 291 -18.78 -4.07 -17.89
CA ALA A 291 -18.98 -5.40 -17.30
C ALA A 291 -20.13 -5.45 -16.28
N GLY A 292 -20.74 -4.29 -15.97
CA GLY A 292 -21.90 -4.17 -15.08
C GLY A 292 -21.58 -3.63 -13.69
N LEU A 293 -20.33 -3.25 -13.39
CA LEU A 293 -19.93 -2.73 -12.07
C LEU A 293 -19.54 -1.24 -12.14
N THR A 294 -20.33 -0.36 -11.53
CA THR A 294 -20.06 1.08 -11.46
C THR A 294 -19.72 1.55 -10.04
N LEU A 295 -19.02 2.68 -9.94
CA LEU A 295 -18.58 3.28 -8.67
C LEU A 295 -19.09 4.72 -8.50
N GLU A 296 -20.38 4.94 -8.77
CA GLU A 296 -20.99 6.26 -8.83
C GLU A 296 -21.73 6.60 -7.53
N SER A 297 -21.78 7.88 -7.19
CA SER A 297 -22.54 8.35 -6.01
C SER A 297 -24.05 8.14 -6.18
N LYS A 298 -24.55 8.19 -7.41
CA LYS A 298 -25.93 7.90 -7.76
C LYS A 298 -25.97 6.67 -8.67
N ALA A 299 -26.79 5.68 -8.30
CA ALA A 299 -26.92 4.47 -9.10
C ALA A 299 -27.57 4.75 -10.47
N PRO A 300 -27.09 4.13 -11.55
CA PRO A 300 -27.79 4.09 -12.82
C PRO A 300 -29.20 3.52 -12.68
N THR A 301 -30.13 3.96 -13.53
CA THR A 301 -31.49 3.42 -13.56
C THR A 301 -31.43 1.91 -13.79
N HIS A 302 -32.08 1.13 -12.90
CA HIS A 302 -32.11 -0.35 -12.89
C HIS A 302 -30.84 -1.07 -12.39
N ALA A 303 -29.83 -0.36 -11.90
CA ALA A 303 -28.71 -1.00 -11.21
C ALA A 303 -29.06 -1.31 -9.75
N VAL A 304 -28.62 -2.46 -9.24
CA VAL A 304 -28.65 -2.74 -7.80
C VAL A 304 -27.66 -1.81 -7.11
N SER A 305 -28.15 -1.02 -6.17
CA SER A 305 -27.39 0.03 -5.49
C SER A 305 -26.90 -0.46 -4.14
N ILE A 306 -25.59 -0.36 -3.89
CA ILE A 306 -24.95 -0.95 -2.71
C ILE A 306 -24.17 0.13 -1.98
N LEU A 307 -24.52 0.34 -0.72
CA LEU A 307 -23.81 1.26 0.15
C LEU A 307 -22.64 0.53 0.84
N VAL A 308 -21.42 0.88 0.49
CA VAL A 308 -20.21 0.46 1.22
C VAL A 308 -19.88 1.53 2.24
N SER A 309 -20.01 1.20 3.51
CA SER A 309 -19.94 2.19 4.60
C SER A 309 -18.83 1.88 5.60
N ASP A 310 -18.17 2.95 6.02
CA ASP A 310 -17.26 2.94 7.15
C ASP A 310 -17.89 3.42 8.48
N THR A 311 -19.21 3.65 8.50
CA THR A 311 -19.91 4.00 9.74
C THR A 311 -19.85 2.86 10.77
N LEU A 312 -19.69 3.24 12.04
CA LEU A 312 -19.77 2.32 13.18
C LEU A 312 -21.19 2.18 13.73
N GLU A 313 -22.11 3.02 13.27
CA GLU A 313 -23.51 3.05 13.70
C GLU A 313 -24.41 2.65 12.52
N PRO A 314 -24.55 1.35 12.23
CA PRO A 314 -25.32 0.88 11.07
C PRO A 314 -26.80 1.24 11.16
N ALA A 315 -27.35 1.46 12.36
CA ALA A 315 -28.70 1.99 12.54
C ALA A 315 -28.87 3.44 12.02
N LYS A 316 -27.77 4.17 11.82
CA LYS A 316 -27.73 5.48 11.18
C LYS A 316 -27.22 5.42 9.73
N ALA A 317 -26.91 4.22 9.21
CA ALA A 317 -26.63 4.07 7.80
C ALA A 317 -27.93 4.30 7.05
N ASP A 318 -28.10 5.53 6.58
CA ASP A 318 -29.26 5.89 5.78
C ASP A 318 -29.17 5.16 4.44
N LEU A 319 -29.99 4.12 4.27
CA LEU A 319 -30.02 3.36 3.05
C LEU A 319 -30.67 4.13 1.90
N ASN A 320 -31.31 5.29 2.08
CA ASN A 320 -31.92 6.15 1.03
C ASN A 320 -31.77 5.67 -0.44
N GLY A 321 -32.50 4.63 -0.84
CA GLY A 321 -32.47 4.09 -2.21
C GLY A 321 -31.32 3.13 -2.57
N HIS A 322 -30.68 2.52 -1.58
CA HIS A 322 -29.70 1.43 -1.67
C HIS A 322 -30.38 0.11 -1.28
N ASP A 323 -30.10 -0.94 -2.05
CA ASP A 323 -30.65 -2.28 -1.87
C ASP A 323 -29.89 -3.09 -0.82
N LEU A 324 -28.57 -2.85 -0.69
CA LEU A 324 -27.69 -3.61 0.20
C LEU A 324 -26.71 -2.70 0.97
N LEU A 325 -26.29 -3.16 2.14
CA LEU A 325 -25.26 -2.53 2.97
C LEU A 325 -24.04 -3.45 3.11
N VAL A 326 -22.87 -2.90 2.82
CA VAL A 326 -21.56 -3.50 3.12
C VAL A 326 -20.92 -2.72 4.27
N PRO A 327 -20.92 -3.24 5.51
CA PRO A 327 -20.38 -2.54 6.67
C PRO A 327 -18.86 -2.75 6.79
N TRP A 328 -18.09 -2.24 5.81
CA TRP A 328 -16.65 -2.52 5.67
C TRP A 328 -15.85 -2.23 6.95
N ARG A 329 -16.06 -1.07 7.60
CA ARG A 329 -15.32 -0.73 8.82
C ARG A 329 -15.61 -1.67 10.00
N LEU A 330 -16.86 -2.12 10.15
CA LEU A 330 -17.23 -3.07 11.20
C LEU A 330 -16.59 -4.44 10.94
N PHE A 331 -16.65 -4.91 9.69
CA PHE A 331 -15.95 -6.10 9.24
C PHE A 331 -14.44 -6.00 9.54
N ALA A 332 -13.80 -4.90 9.14
CA ALA A 332 -12.37 -4.69 9.34
C ALA A 332 -12.00 -4.68 10.84
N ARG A 333 -12.75 -3.93 11.66
CA ARG A 333 -12.51 -3.84 13.12
C ARG A 333 -12.67 -5.18 13.82
N ARG A 334 -13.70 -5.95 13.47
CA ARG A 334 -13.92 -7.30 14.01
C ARG A 334 -12.69 -8.18 13.79
N HIS A 335 -12.15 -8.17 12.57
CA HIS A 335 -10.99 -8.97 12.24
C HIS A 335 -9.67 -8.46 12.84
N ILE A 336 -9.45 -7.14 12.85
CA ILE A 336 -8.29 -6.55 13.51
C ILE A 336 -8.28 -6.91 15.01
N ALA A 337 -9.44 -6.86 15.67
CA ALA A 337 -9.57 -7.21 17.09
C ALA A 337 -9.35 -8.71 17.36
N GLN A 338 -9.79 -9.59 16.46
CA GLN A 338 -9.54 -11.03 16.55
C GLN A 338 -8.04 -11.35 16.39
N ARG A 339 -7.37 -10.62 15.50
CA ARG A 339 -5.96 -10.84 15.18
C ARG A 339 -5.01 -10.36 16.28
N HIS A 340 -5.29 -9.22 16.89
CA HIS A 340 -4.40 -8.58 17.85
C HIS A 340 -5.07 -8.46 19.22
N LYS A 341 -4.57 -9.19 20.22
CA LYS A 341 -5.08 -9.13 21.60
C LYS A 341 -5.14 -7.68 22.15
N ASN A 342 -4.15 -6.87 21.81
CA ASN A 342 -4.09 -5.46 22.23
C ASN A 342 -5.16 -4.58 21.56
N ASN A 343 -5.74 -5.05 20.45
CA ASN A 343 -6.81 -4.36 19.74
C ASN A 343 -8.18 -4.96 20.04
N ALA A 344 -8.34 -5.78 21.08
CA ALA A 344 -9.63 -6.36 21.46
C ALA A 344 -10.70 -5.27 21.69
N ALA A 345 -10.31 -4.09 22.18
CA ALA A 345 -11.20 -2.94 22.34
C ALA A 345 -11.76 -2.40 21.00
N LEU A 346 -11.17 -2.77 19.87
CA LEU A 346 -11.71 -2.43 18.56
C LEU A 346 -12.88 -3.33 18.16
N ALA A 347 -13.12 -4.46 18.81
CA ALA A 347 -14.20 -5.37 18.43
C ALA A 347 -15.57 -4.67 18.47
N PRO A 348 -16.40 -4.78 17.42
CA PRO A 348 -17.80 -4.38 17.49
C PRO A 348 -18.52 -5.12 18.62
N SER A 349 -19.42 -4.44 19.34
CA SER A 349 -20.19 -5.10 20.39
C SER A 349 -21.19 -6.09 19.78
N PRO A 350 -21.62 -7.12 20.52
CA PRO A 350 -22.68 -8.04 20.08
C PRO A 350 -23.96 -7.29 19.68
N GLU A 351 -24.31 -6.22 20.40
CA GLU A 351 -25.46 -5.37 20.10
C GLU A 351 -25.29 -4.63 18.77
N THR A 352 -24.09 -4.11 18.48
CA THR A 352 -23.79 -3.49 17.17
C THR A 352 -23.97 -4.49 16.03
N LEU A 353 -23.50 -5.74 16.19
CA LEU A 353 -23.64 -6.78 15.17
C LEU A 353 -25.09 -7.25 15.02
N ALA A 354 -25.83 -7.36 16.12
CA ALA A 354 -27.25 -7.72 16.12
C ALA A 354 -28.13 -6.63 15.49
N ALA A 355 -27.73 -5.36 15.58
CA ALA A 355 -28.44 -4.24 14.97
C ALA A 355 -28.23 -4.11 13.44
N LEU A 356 -27.32 -4.89 12.84
CA LEU A 356 -27.11 -4.88 11.39
C LEU A 356 -28.36 -5.36 10.63
N PRO A 357 -28.69 -4.75 9.48
CA PRO A 357 -29.67 -5.34 8.55
C PRO A 357 -29.27 -6.77 8.18
N GLN A 358 -30.27 -7.63 7.90
CA GLN A 358 -30.00 -9.03 7.55
C GLN A 358 -29.05 -9.16 6.35
N THR A 359 -29.25 -8.32 5.32
CA THR A 359 -28.40 -8.28 4.12
C THR A 359 -26.92 -7.99 4.44
N ALA A 360 -26.65 -7.13 5.42
CA ALA A 360 -25.30 -6.82 5.87
C ALA A 360 -24.66 -8.00 6.64
N ARG A 361 -25.44 -8.68 7.50
CA ARG A 361 -24.97 -9.88 8.20
C ARG A 361 -24.65 -11.02 7.23
N ASP A 362 -25.52 -11.22 6.24
CA ASP A 362 -25.33 -12.24 5.20
C ASP A 362 -24.07 -11.95 4.37
N TRP A 363 -23.85 -10.67 4.01
CA TRP A 363 -22.62 -10.26 3.34
C TRP A 363 -21.38 -10.52 4.19
N MET A 364 -21.40 -10.17 5.48
CA MET A 364 -20.26 -10.44 6.38
C MET A 364 -19.96 -11.93 6.47
N ALA A 365 -20.98 -12.78 6.61
CA ALA A 365 -20.79 -14.23 6.65
C ALA A 365 -20.18 -14.77 5.35
N ARG A 366 -20.61 -14.26 4.19
CA ARG A 366 -20.01 -14.61 2.89
C ARG A 366 -18.58 -14.12 2.76
N ALA A 367 -18.30 -12.88 3.17
CA ALA A 367 -16.96 -12.30 3.16
C ALA A 367 -15.99 -13.15 3.99
N GLU A 368 -16.41 -13.56 5.19
CA GLU A 368 -15.66 -14.46 6.08
C GLU A 368 -15.41 -15.85 5.47
N ALA A 369 -16.31 -16.34 4.61
CA ALA A 369 -16.17 -17.61 3.91
C ALA A 369 -15.28 -17.53 2.65
N CYS A 370 -15.12 -16.34 2.06
CA CYS A 370 -14.41 -16.15 0.79
C CYS A 370 -12.89 -16.23 0.92
N ALA A 371 -12.34 -15.66 1.99
CA ALA A 371 -10.90 -15.63 2.23
C ALA A 371 -10.62 -15.45 3.74
N PRO A 372 -9.50 -15.98 4.25
CA PRO A 372 -9.07 -15.69 5.61
C PRO A 372 -8.91 -14.18 5.81
N ALA A 373 -9.36 -13.68 6.95
CA ALA A 373 -9.38 -12.26 7.26
C ALA A 373 -8.01 -11.58 7.16
N GLU A 374 -6.95 -12.32 7.49
CA GLU A 374 -5.58 -11.86 7.43
C GLU A 374 -5.14 -11.57 5.99
N GLN A 375 -5.70 -12.28 5.01
CA GLN A 375 -5.47 -12.02 3.59
C GLN A 375 -6.25 -10.82 3.12
N VAL A 376 -7.42 -10.53 3.71
CA VAL A 376 -8.34 -9.48 3.27
C VAL A 376 -7.89 -8.08 3.71
N LEU A 377 -7.29 -7.97 4.89
CA LEU A 377 -6.90 -6.68 5.47
C LEU A 377 -5.38 -6.52 5.47
N ASP A 378 -4.94 -5.31 5.13
CA ASP A 378 -3.53 -4.93 5.26
C ASP A 378 -3.10 -4.98 6.74
N GLY A 379 -1.79 -5.00 6.99
CA GLY A 379 -1.21 -5.09 8.33
C GLY A 379 -1.36 -3.80 9.16
N GLY A 380 -2.10 -2.80 8.68
CA GLY A 380 -2.38 -1.56 9.39
C GLY A 380 -3.68 -1.60 10.19
N ASP A 381 -3.80 -0.69 11.16
CA ASP A 381 -4.99 -0.57 12.02
C ASP A 381 -6.13 0.27 11.39
N ASP A 382 -5.99 0.65 10.13
CA ASP A 382 -6.94 1.49 9.38
C ASP A 382 -7.98 0.68 8.59
N GLY A 383 -7.91 -0.65 8.60
CA GLY A 383 -8.88 -1.49 7.89
C GLY A 383 -8.77 -1.36 6.37
N MET A 384 -7.60 -0.99 5.87
CA MET A 384 -7.36 -0.92 4.43
C MET A 384 -7.40 -2.32 3.81
N PRO A 385 -8.11 -2.50 2.68
CA PRO A 385 -8.12 -3.79 1.99
C PRO A 385 -6.75 -4.10 1.41
N THR A 386 -6.40 -5.38 1.34
CA THR A 386 -5.41 -5.87 0.37
C THR A 386 -6.06 -6.03 -1.01
N LEU A 387 -5.30 -6.45 -2.01
CA LEU A 387 -5.89 -6.89 -3.28
C LEU A 387 -6.91 -8.02 -3.12
N VAL A 388 -6.61 -8.98 -2.23
CA VAL A 388 -7.53 -10.09 -1.92
C VAL A 388 -8.81 -9.54 -1.31
N GLY A 389 -8.68 -8.55 -0.41
CA GLY A 389 -9.84 -7.90 0.19
C GLY A 389 -10.70 -7.13 -0.80
N LEU A 390 -10.09 -6.46 -1.79
CA LEU A 390 -10.83 -5.84 -2.89
C LEU A 390 -11.59 -6.89 -3.72
N MET A 391 -10.92 -7.97 -4.12
CA MET A 391 -11.54 -9.02 -4.94
C MET A 391 -12.68 -9.70 -4.16
N MET A 392 -12.47 -9.95 -2.87
CA MET A 392 -13.50 -10.44 -1.96
C MET A 392 -14.68 -9.48 -1.92
N LEU A 393 -14.45 -8.18 -1.70
CA LEU A 393 -15.51 -7.17 -1.68
C LEU A 393 -16.34 -7.21 -2.96
N ILE A 394 -15.68 -7.16 -4.13
CA ILE A 394 -16.36 -7.15 -5.42
C ILE A 394 -17.17 -8.43 -5.65
N LEU A 395 -16.55 -9.60 -5.49
CA LEU A 395 -17.18 -10.87 -5.86
C LEU A 395 -18.27 -11.29 -4.86
N SER A 396 -18.06 -11.07 -3.56
CA SER A 396 -19.09 -11.34 -2.53
C SER A 396 -20.31 -10.44 -2.72
N VAL A 397 -20.10 -9.18 -3.14
CA VAL A 397 -21.19 -8.26 -3.46
C VAL A 397 -21.97 -8.73 -4.68
N ILE A 398 -21.28 -9.11 -5.76
CA ILE A 398 -21.94 -9.59 -6.97
C ILE A 398 -22.79 -10.83 -6.67
N GLU A 399 -22.26 -11.77 -5.89
CA GLU A 399 -23.01 -12.95 -5.44
C GLU A 399 -24.24 -12.57 -4.58
N SER A 400 -24.09 -11.57 -3.70
CA SER A 400 -25.19 -11.07 -2.85
C SER A 400 -26.35 -10.46 -3.64
N THR A 401 -26.13 -10.14 -4.92
CA THR A 401 -27.16 -9.61 -5.81
C THR A 401 -27.73 -10.67 -6.75
N ALA A 402 -27.22 -11.91 -6.74
CA ALA A 402 -27.79 -13.01 -7.51
C ALA A 402 -29.21 -13.36 -7.01
N PRO A 403 -30.16 -13.65 -7.92
CA PRO A 403 -31.55 -13.94 -7.57
C PRO A 403 -31.72 -15.29 -6.87
#